data_AF-A0A961PM45-F1
#
_entry.id   AF-A0A961PM45-F1
#
_cell.length_a   1.000
_cell.length_b   1.000
_cell.length_c   1.000
_cell.angle_alpha   90.00
_cell.angle_beta   90.00
_cell.angle_gamma   90.00
#
_symmetry.space_group_name_H-M   'P 1'
#
loop_
_entity.id
_entity.type
_entity.pdbx_description
1 polymer ?
#
loop_
_entity_poly.entity_id
_entity_poly.type
_entity_poly.pdbx_seq_one_letter_code
_entity_poly.pdbx_strand_id
1 'polypeptide(L)'
;MIRRIASLLFIATLAACQANPPEPEVRRDEAAPARLSAVEGAACWATDRVPARTRTDLVPVGTSGERQPRSRIVQPAEDRLFAVPCPDQLDTDTIASLQRALIARGLHTGAVTGVMDAQTADAVRRYQAPRGLDSGILSLEAAQQLGLVAVPRD
;
A
#
# COMPACT_ATOMS: atom_id res chain seq x y z
N MET A 1 -83.10 0.20 26.50
CA MET A 1 -83.18 -0.98 25.60
C MET A 1 -81.87 -1.02 24.81
N ILE A 2 -80.81 -1.68 25.31
CA ILE A 2 -80.35 -3.04 24.91
C ILE A 2 -80.29 -3.16 23.38
N ARG A 3 -79.12 -3.30 22.73
CA ARG A 3 -78.38 -4.57 22.70
C ARG A 3 -76.93 -4.41 22.24
N ARG A 4 -76.01 -5.03 22.98
CA ARG A 4 -74.61 -5.29 22.61
C ARG A 4 -74.57 -6.33 21.48
N ILE A 5 -73.69 -6.16 20.51
CA ILE A 5 -73.17 -7.27 19.70
C ILE A 5 -71.65 -7.17 19.72
N ALA A 6 -71.05 -8.05 20.53
CA ALA A 6 -69.67 -8.46 20.45
C ALA A 6 -69.55 -9.52 19.34
N SER A 7 -68.50 -9.45 18.52
CA SER A 7 -67.94 -10.48 17.61
C SER A 7 -67.01 -9.75 16.63
N LEU A 8 -65.85 -10.23 16.21
CA LEU A 8 -65.01 -11.35 16.57
C LEU A 8 -63.67 -11.07 15.84
N LEU A 9 -62.57 -11.28 16.54
CA LEU A 9 -61.19 -11.37 16.05
C LEU A 9 -61.07 -11.90 14.60
N PHE A 10 -60.39 -11.18 13.70
CA PHE A 10 -59.69 -11.81 12.58
C PHE A 10 -58.30 -11.19 12.43
N ILE A 11 -57.31 -11.97 12.86
CA ILE A 11 -55.88 -11.70 12.75
C ILE A 11 -55.47 -12.02 11.31
N ALA A 12 -54.80 -11.09 10.63
CA ALA A 12 -54.00 -11.38 9.45
C ALA A 12 -52.69 -10.58 9.52
N THR A 13 -51.75 -11.05 10.33
CA THR A 13 -50.36 -10.62 10.32
C THR A 13 -49.71 -11.12 9.03
N LEU A 14 -49.56 -10.27 8.02
CA LEU A 14 -48.65 -10.54 6.91
C LEU A 14 -47.21 -10.25 7.38
N ALA A 15 -46.60 -11.23 8.03
CA ALA A 15 -45.15 -11.30 8.17
C ALA A 15 -44.57 -11.73 6.82
N ALA A 16 -44.33 -10.77 5.93
CA ALA A 16 -43.56 -10.99 4.72
C ALA A 16 -42.08 -11.06 5.08
N CYS A 17 -41.58 -12.27 5.39
CA CYS A 17 -40.15 -12.56 5.32
C CYS A 17 -39.75 -12.54 3.84
N GLN A 18 -39.27 -11.40 3.36
CA GLN A 18 -38.57 -11.34 2.08
C GLN A 18 -37.24 -12.06 2.29
N ALA A 19 -37.12 -13.26 1.74
CA ALA A 19 -35.86 -13.99 1.69
C ALA A 19 -34.88 -13.18 0.82
N ASN A 20 -33.87 -12.60 1.48
CA ASN A 20 -32.74 -12.00 0.79
C ASN A 20 -32.00 -13.13 0.06
N PRO A 21 -31.81 -13.07 -1.28
CA PRO A 21 -30.95 -14.03 -1.95
C PRO A 21 -29.53 -13.93 -1.37
N PRO A 22 -28.81 -15.05 -1.20
CA PRO A 22 -27.43 -15.00 -0.74
C PRO A 22 -26.61 -14.19 -1.74
N GLU A 23 -25.97 -13.11 -1.26
CA GLU A 23 -25.00 -12.38 -2.06
C GLU A 23 -23.91 -13.34 -2.54
N PRO A 24 -23.42 -13.20 -3.78
CA PRO A 24 -22.29 -14.01 -4.24
C PRO A 24 -21.10 -13.71 -3.34
N GLU A 25 -20.71 -14.70 -2.54
CA GLU A 25 -19.53 -14.67 -1.68
C GLU A 25 -18.31 -14.47 -2.59
N VAL A 26 -17.81 -13.22 -2.68
CA VAL A 26 -16.55 -12.92 -3.36
C VAL A 26 -15.45 -13.53 -2.51
N ARG A 27 -15.13 -14.78 -2.82
CA ARG A 27 -13.97 -15.47 -2.28
C ARG A 27 -12.75 -14.71 -2.78
N ARG A 28 -12.12 -13.96 -1.88
CA ARG A 28 -10.78 -13.43 -2.11
C ARG A 28 -9.88 -14.65 -2.20
N ASP A 29 -9.52 -15.03 -3.42
CA ASP A 29 -8.46 -16.02 -3.60
C ASP A 29 -7.22 -15.49 -2.90
N GLU A 30 -6.80 -16.20 -1.85
CA GLU A 30 -5.54 -15.93 -1.17
C GLU A 30 -4.45 -16.15 -2.22
N ALA A 31 -3.86 -15.07 -2.72
CA ALA A 31 -2.79 -15.16 -3.71
C ALA A 31 -1.72 -16.09 -3.13
N ALA A 32 -1.53 -17.24 -3.78
CA ALA A 32 -0.51 -18.20 -3.39
C ALA A 32 0.82 -17.44 -3.28
N PRO A 33 1.56 -17.57 -2.17
CA PRO A 33 2.82 -16.85 -2.04
C PRO A 33 3.70 -17.28 -3.19
N ALA A 34 4.07 -16.32 -4.04
CA ALA A 34 5.06 -16.54 -5.07
C ALA A 34 6.31 -17.07 -4.35
N ARG A 35 6.60 -18.36 -4.54
CA ARG A 35 7.83 -18.95 -4.02
C ARG A 35 8.96 -18.34 -4.84
N LEU A 36 9.56 -17.28 -4.33
CA LEU A 36 10.84 -16.78 -4.83
C LEU A 36 11.81 -17.94 -4.67
N SER A 37 12.17 -18.56 -5.79
CA SER A 37 13.21 -19.57 -5.82
C SER A 37 14.47 -18.92 -5.26
N ALA A 38 15.00 -19.47 -4.18
CA ALA A 38 16.24 -19.02 -3.59
C ALA A 38 17.34 -19.24 -4.64
N VAL A 39 17.72 -18.15 -5.31
CA VAL A 39 18.93 -18.11 -6.12
C VAL A 39 20.10 -18.20 -5.14
N GLU A 40 21.01 -19.16 -5.36
CA GLU A 40 22.20 -19.34 -4.54
C GLU A 40 23.01 -18.02 -4.52
N GLY A 41 23.26 -17.51 -3.31
CA GLY A 41 23.66 -16.12 -3.08
C GLY A 41 22.46 -15.26 -2.70
N ALA A 42 21.92 -15.48 -1.49
CA ALA A 42 20.64 -14.95 -1.03
C ALA A 42 20.58 -13.41 -1.06
N ALA A 43 20.15 -12.84 -2.19
CA ALA A 43 19.74 -11.46 -2.24
C ALA A 43 18.59 -11.25 -1.26
N CYS A 44 18.71 -10.27 -0.37
CA CYS A 44 17.63 -9.88 0.51
C CYS A 44 16.61 -9.05 -0.29
N TRP A 45 15.32 -9.27 -0.02
CA TRP A 45 14.22 -8.64 -0.76
C TRP A 45 13.31 -7.89 0.20
N ALA A 46 12.80 -6.75 -0.25
CA ALA A 46 11.72 -6.04 0.41
C ALA A 46 10.53 -5.88 -0.53
N THR A 47 9.35 -5.79 0.07
CA THR A 47 8.10 -5.49 -0.63
C THR A 47 7.60 -4.11 -0.18
N ASP A 48 7.32 -3.25 -1.15
CA ASP A 48 6.75 -1.91 -0.95
C ASP A 48 5.40 -1.84 -1.67
N ARG A 49 4.34 -1.46 -0.96
CA ARG A 49 3.00 -1.37 -1.54
C ARG A 49 2.83 -0.01 -2.22
N VAL A 50 2.79 -0.03 -3.55
CA VAL A 50 2.52 1.15 -4.36
C VAL A 50 1.01 1.42 -4.32
N PRO A 51 0.54 2.59 -3.87
CA PRO A 51 -0.88 2.88 -3.79
C PRO A 51 -1.49 3.03 -5.18
N ALA A 52 -2.77 2.70 -5.29
CA ALA A 52 -3.53 2.89 -6.52
C ALA A 52 -3.52 4.36 -6.94
N ARG A 53 -3.26 4.64 -8.22
CA ARG A 53 -3.50 5.98 -8.77
C ARG A 53 -4.96 6.13 -9.10
N THR A 54 -5.57 7.17 -8.57
CA THR A 54 -6.94 7.57 -8.86
C THR A 54 -6.96 8.87 -9.67
N ARG A 55 -7.92 8.96 -10.59
CA ARG A 55 -8.26 10.20 -11.29
C ARG A 55 -9.69 10.56 -10.92
N THR A 56 -9.94 11.84 -10.67
CA THR A 56 -11.28 12.36 -10.44
C THR A 56 -11.81 12.93 -11.74
N ASP A 57 -12.88 12.33 -12.27
CA ASP A 57 -13.55 12.78 -13.48
C ASP A 57 -14.90 13.42 -13.12
N LEU A 58 -15.30 14.49 -13.81
CA LEU A 58 -16.64 15.07 -13.67
C LEU A 58 -17.60 14.32 -14.59
N VAL A 59 -18.47 13.49 -14.02
CA VAL A 59 -19.45 12.71 -14.78
C VAL A 59 -20.83 13.37 -14.68
N PRO A 60 -21.61 13.39 -15.77
CA PRO A 60 -22.99 13.86 -15.71
C PRO A 60 -23.82 12.93 -14.81
N VAL A 61 -24.69 13.51 -13.99
CA VAL A 61 -25.61 12.79 -13.10
C VAL A 61 -27.02 13.30 -13.36
N GLY A 62 -27.96 12.35 -13.51
CA GLY A 62 -29.35 12.67 -13.80
C GLY A 62 -29.56 13.33 -15.18
N THR A 63 -30.73 13.93 -15.35
CA THR A 63 -31.16 14.56 -16.62
C THR A 63 -30.97 16.08 -16.62
N SER A 64 -30.62 16.68 -15.48
CA SER A 64 -30.45 18.13 -15.30
C SER A 64 -29.13 18.67 -15.86
N GLY A 65 -28.23 17.79 -16.32
CA GLY A 65 -26.88 18.18 -16.77
C GLY A 65 -25.91 18.50 -15.62
N GLU A 66 -26.31 18.25 -14.36
CA GLU A 66 -25.42 18.37 -13.21
C GLU A 66 -24.22 17.42 -13.36
N ARG A 67 -23.02 17.88 -13.01
CA ARG A 67 -21.81 17.05 -13.04
C ARG A 67 -21.26 16.87 -11.65
N GLN A 68 -20.96 15.63 -11.30
CA GLN A 68 -20.43 15.27 -9.99
C GLN A 68 -19.05 14.61 -10.12
N PRO A 69 -18.15 14.86 -9.16
CA PRO A 69 -16.83 14.22 -9.16
C PRO A 69 -16.98 12.73 -8.88
N ARG A 70 -16.40 11.91 -9.75
CA ARG A 70 -16.30 10.47 -9.57
C ARG A 70 -14.85 10.03 -9.66
N SER A 71 -14.38 9.37 -8.61
CA SER A 71 -13.04 8.79 -8.57
C SER A 71 -13.00 7.50 -9.37
N ARG A 72 -12.03 7.38 -10.27
CA ARG A 72 -11.74 6.18 -11.04
C ARG A 72 -10.29 5.76 -10.79
N ILE A 73 -10.08 4.48 -10.51
CA ILE A 73 -8.74 3.91 -10.43
C ILE A 73 -8.17 3.87 -11.85
N VAL A 74 -7.06 4.57 -12.08
CA VAL A 74 -6.33 4.56 -13.37
C VAL A 74 -5.20 3.53 -13.36
N GLN A 75 -4.62 3.26 -12.19
CA GLN A 75 -3.64 2.19 -11.97
C GLN A 75 -3.97 1.51 -10.65
N PRO A 76 -4.11 0.17 -10.62
CA PRO A 76 -4.38 -0.55 -9.37
C PRO A 76 -3.21 -0.41 -8.40
N ALA A 77 -3.48 -0.65 -7.11
CA ALA A 77 -2.41 -0.82 -6.14
C ALA A 77 -1.67 -2.13 -6.46
N GLU A 78 -0.35 -2.12 -6.29
CA GLU A 78 0.48 -3.29 -6.53
C GLU A 78 1.59 -3.40 -5.49
N ASP A 79 2.00 -4.64 -5.22
CA ASP A 79 3.12 -4.93 -4.33
C ASP A 79 4.39 -5.01 -5.19
N ARG A 80 5.32 -4.10 -4.94
CA ARG A 80 6.59 -4.03 -5.67
C ARG A 80 7.68 -4.72 -4.86
N LEU A 81 8.29 -5.75 -5.43
CA LEU A 81 9.46 -6.41 -4.88
C LEU A 81 10.74 -5.80 -5.44
N PHE A 82 11.73 -5.57 -4.59
CA PHE A 82 13.05 -5.08 -4.98
C PHE A 82 14.12 -5.60 -4.02
N ALA A 83 15.34 -5.72 -4.54
CA ALA A 83 16.49 -6.15 -3.75
C ALA A 83 16.89 -5.04 -2.76
N VAL A 84 17.31 -5.44 -1.57
CA VAL A 84 17.81 -4.57 -0.50
C VAL A 84 19.14 -5.10 0.02
N PRO A 85 19.98 -4.26 0.65
CA PRO A 85 21.12 -4.76 1.40
C PRO A 85 20.65 -5.73 2.48
N CYS A 86 21.40 -6.79 2.71
CA CYS A 86 21.09 -7.73 3.77
C CYS A 86 21.32 -7.11 5.16
N PRO A 87 20.66 -7.62 6.22
CA PRO A 87 20.74 -7.02 7.55
C PRO A 87 22.17 -6.90 8.12
N ASP A 88 23.05 -7.85 7.77
CA ASP A 88 24.47 -7.86 8.11
C ASP A 88 25.28 -6.77 7.39
N GLN A 89 24.75 -6.22 6.29
CA GLN A 89 25.32 -5.10 5.54
C GLN A 89 24.78 -3.73 5.99
N LEU A 90 23.80 -3.68 6.90
CA LEU A 90 23.18 -2.45 7.39
C LEU A 90 23.40 -2.26 8.89
N ASP A 91 24.67 -2.27 9.28
CA ASP A 91 25.07 -1.91 10.63
C ASP A 91 24.99 -0.39 10.90
N THR A 92 25.21 0.00 12.16
CA THR A 92 25.18 1.39 12.62
C THR A 92 26.13 2.29 11.81
N ASP A 93 27.33 1.81 11.49
CA ASP A 93 28.34 2.59 10.77
C ASP A 93 27.98 2.79 9.29
N THR A 94 27.34 1.79 8.68
CA THR A 94 26.81 1.85 7.32
C THR A 94 25.61 2.80 7.25
N ILE A 95 24.70 2.74 8.23
CA ILE A 95 23.58 3.69 8.31
C ILE A 95 24.09 5.12 8.57
N ALA A 96 25.13 5.28 9.39
CA ALA A 96 25.76 6.59 9.59
C ALA A 96 26.39 7.11 8.27
N SER A 97 26.98 6.23 7.48
CA SER A 97 27.49 6.55 6.14
C SER A 97 26.39 6.92 5.16
N LEU A 98 25.26 6.22 5.19
CA LEU A 98 24.05 6.57 4.44
C LEU A 98 23.57 7.97 4.80
N GLN A 99 23.41 8.27 6.09
CA GLN A 99 22.97 9.58 6.56
C GLN A 99 23.92 10.69 6.10
N ARG A 100 25.25 10.51 6.21
CA ARG A 100 26.24 11.45 5.66
C ARG A 100 26.09 11.65 4.16
N ALA A 101 25.92 10.56 3.40
CA ALA A 101 25.77 10.62 1.95
C ALA A 101 24.48 11.36 1.54
N LEU A 102 23.40 11.21 2.31
CA LEU A 102 22.14 11.93 2.11
C LEU A 102 22.23 13.41 2.52
N ILE A 103 22.95 13.73 3.61
CA ILE A 103 23.25 15.13 4.02
C ILE A 103 24.03 15.85 2.93
N ALA A 104 25.08 15.22 2.39
CA ALA A 104 25.90 15.80 1.33
C ALA A 104 25.10 16.15 0.05
N ARG A 105 23.93 15.52 -0.13
CA ARG A 105 23.01 15.74 -1.25
C ARG A 105 21.85 16.69 -0.87
N GLY A 106 21.82 17.23 0.35
CA GLY A 106 20.72 18.06 0.85
C GLY A 106 19.43 17.29 1.11
N LEU A 107 19.48 15.95 1.19
CA LEU A 107 18.31 15.09 1.37
C LEU A 107 18.05 14.74 2.83
N HIS A 108 19.04 14.84 3.72
CA HIS A 108 18.86 14.64 5.15
C HIS A 108 19.38 15.86 5.92
N THR A 109 18.67 16.26 6.96
CA THR A 109 18.99 17.44 7.79
C THR A 109 19.15 17.10 9.27
N GLY A 110 18.96 15.83 9.64
CA GLY A 110 19.11 15.34 11.00
C GLY A 110 20.56 15.08 11.39
N ALA A 111 20.75 14.70 12.65
CA ALA A 111 22.04 14.23 13.13
C ALA A 111 22.39 12.86 12.53
N VAL A 112 23.69 12.59 12.40
CA VAL A 112 24.17 11.25 12.02
C VAL A 112 24.10 10.35 13.25
N THR A 113 23.01 9.57 13.35
CA THR A 113 22.71 8.69 14.49
C THR A 113 23.08 7.23 14.24
N GLY A 114 23.25 6.82 12.99
CA GLY A 114 23.41 5.41 12.62
C GLY A 114 22.13 4.59 12.78
N VAL A 115 20.97 5.24 12.91
CA VAL A 115 19.66 4.59 13.07
C VAL A 115 18.80 4.84 11.85
N MET A 116 18.18 3.79 11.31
CA MET A 116 17.19 3.89 10.24
C MET A 116 15.84 4.37 10.79
N ASP A 117 15.77 5.64 11.18
CA ASP A 117 14.58 6.28 11.71
C ASP A 117 13.67 6.85 10.60
N ALA A 118 12.53 7.44 10.99
CA ALA A 118 11.58 8.01 10.04
C ALA A 118 12.19 9.15 9.19
N GLN A 119 13.09 9.95 9.75
CA GLN A 119 13.75 11.03 9.02
C GLN A 119 14.77 10.49 8.00
N THR A 120 15.46 9.41 8.34
CA THR A 120 16.39 8.70 7.45
C THR A 120 15.61 8.00 6.34
N ALA A 121 14.52 7.30 6.66
CA ALA A 121 13.64 6.66 5.68
C ALA A 121 13.01 7.68 4.72
N ASP A 122 12.63 8.86 5.21
CA ASP A 122 12.16 9.96 4.36
C ASP A 122 13.23 10.47 3.38
N ALA A 123 14.45 10.64 3.87
CA ALA A 123 15.58 11.04 3.04
C ALA A 123 15.94 9.97 1.99
N VAL A 124 15.89 8.69 2.35
CA VAL A 124 16.01 7.56 1.42
C VAL A 124 14.92 7.63 0.35
N ARG A 125 13.66 7.83 0.74
CA ARG A 125 12.55 7.98 -0.22
C ARG A 125 12.80 9.12 -1.21
N ARG A 126 13.23 10.28 -0.74
CA ARG A 126 13.57 11.43 -1.60
C ARG A 126 14.76 11.16 -2.52
N TYR A 127 15.73 10.35 -2.08
CA TYR A 127 16.82 9.90 -2.94
C TYR A 127 16.33 8.97 -4.05
N GLN A 128 15.43 8.04 -3.73
CA GLN A 128 15.01 6.97 -4.63
C GLN A 128 13.87 7.37 -5.57
N ALA A 129 12.98 8.29 -5.17
CA ALA A 129 11.80 8.66 -5.95
C ALA A 129 12.11 9.16 -7.38
N PRO A 130 13.13 10.01 -7.63
CA PRO A 130 13.51 10.41 -8.99
C PRO A 130 14.01 9.26 -9.87
N ARG A 131 14.39 8.12 -9.26
CA ARG A 131 14.85 6.90 -9.93
C ARG A 131 13.72 5.88 -10.11
N GLY A 132 12.47 6.25 -9.83
CA GLY A 132 11.29 5.40 -9.99
C GLY A 132 10.91 4.58 -8.75
N LEU A 133 11.60 4.75 -7.63
CA LEU A 133 11.34 4.01 -6.38
C LEU A 133 10.90 4.97 -5.25
N ASP A 134 9.60 5.19 -5.12
CA ASP A 134 9.01 5.98 -4.01
C ASP A 134 8.84 5.13 -2.73
N SER A 135 9.95 4.64 -2.17
CA SER A 135 9.95 3.86 -0.92
C SER A 135 10.99 4.41 0.07
N GLY A 136 10.68 4.34 1.36
CA GLY A 136 11.63 4.67 2.44
C GLY A 136 12.60 3.55 2.79
N ILE A 137 12.40 2.36 2.22
CA ILE A 137 13.30 1.21 2.39
C ILE A 137 14.48 1.38 1.41
N LEU A 138 15.71 1.24 1.91
CA LEU A 138 16.90 1.37 1.08
C LEU A 138 17.04 0.17 0.12
N SER A 139 16.93 0.43 -1.17
CA SER A 139 17.21 -0.55 -2.21
C SER A 139 18.71 -0.86 -2.31
N LEU A 140 19.03 -2.07 -2.74
CA LEU A 140 20.40 -2.51 -2.98
C LEU A 140 21.07 -1.64 -4.05
N GLU A 141 20.33 -1.29 -5.10
CA GLU A 141 20.80 -0.37 -6.14
C GLU A 141 21.18 1.00 -5.55
N ALA A 142 20.30 1.59 -4.73
CA ALA A 142 20.61 2.86 -4.07
C ALA A 142 21.83 2.76 -3.15
N ALA A 143 21.94 1.66 -2.39
CA ALA A 143 23.08 1.42 -1.52
C ALA A 143 24.40 1.33 -2.31
N GLN A 144 24.40 0.63 -3.45
CA GLN A 144 25.55 0.53 -4.36
C GLN A 144 25.91 1.89 -4.98
N GLN A 145 24.92 2.66 -5.45
CA GLN A 145 25.13 4.00 -6.01
C GLN A 145 25.69 5.00 -4.98
N LEU A 146 25.35 4.82 -3.70
CA LEU A 146 25.88 5.62 -2.61
C LEU A 146 27.23 5.10 -2.09
N GLY A 147 27.74 3.98 -2.61
CA GLY A 147 29.00 3.38 -2.21
C GLY A 147 28.95 2.71 -0.83
N LEU A 148 27.76 2.33 -0.35
CA LEU A 148 27.56 1.69 0.95
C LEU A 148 27.79 0.18 0.88
N VAL A 149 27.49 -0.43 -0.26
CA VAL A 149 27.64 -1.87 -0.50
C VAL A 149 28.52 -2.08 -1.72
N ALA A 150 29.45 -3.03 -1.64
CA ALA A 150 30.31 -3.38 -2.75
C ALA A 150 29.50 -3.93 -3.93
N VAL A 151 29.82 -3.48 -5.14
CA VAL A 151 29.34 -4.08 -6.39
C VAL A 151 30.28 -5.25 -6.71
N PRO A 152 29.79 -6.51 -6.77
CA PRO A 152 30.61 -7.64 -7.21
C PRO A 152 31.29 -7.32 -8.55
N ARG A 153 32.56 -7.70 -8.68
CA ARG A 153 33.32 -7.59 -9.92
C ARG A 153 33.45 -9.00 -10.47
N ASP A 154 32.90 -9.21 -11.65
CA ASP A 154 33.02 -10.46 -12.43
C ASP A 154 34.41 -10.56 -13.08
#